data_AF-A0A2P2LWG7-F1
#
_entry.id   AF-A0A2P2LWG7-F1
#
_cell.length_a   1.000
_cell.length_b   1.000
_cell.length_c   1.000
_cell.angle_alpha   90.00
_cell.angle_beta   90.00
_cell.angle_gamma   90.00
#
_symmetry.space_group_name_H-M   'P 1'
#
loop_
_entity.id
_entity.type
_entity.pdbx_description
1 polymer ?
#
loop_
_entity_poly.entity_id
_entity_poly.type
_entity_poly.pdbx_seq_one_letter_code
_entity_poly.pdbx_strand_id
1 'polypeptide(L)'
;MASSSADFPSSFHCSSNSAFAQVQPRKYGVFLNFRGKDTREGFVGFLYRDLRRENILPYLDSVELEKGADISTIVDAIQDSNIAVVIFSKEYASSSFCLDELVEIMECRQTTGLQVCIYHSNDLRLMYIHKSP
;
A
#
# COMPACT_ATOMS: atom_id res chain seq x y z
N MET A 1 -29.08 62.27 -29.51
CA MET A 1 -29.67 61.44 -28.44
C MET A 1 -28.99 60.09 -28.50
N ALA A 2 -28.12 59.83 -27.52
CA ALA A 2 -27.40 58.57 -27.36
C ALA A 2 -28.27 57.58 -26.58
N SER A 3 -28.19 56.31 -26.94
CA SER A 3 -28.44 55.11 -26.10
C SER A 3 -27.99 53.92 -26.96
N SER A 4 -26.80 53.35 -26.82
CA SER A 4 -26.15 52.68 -25.68
C SER A 4 -26.00 51.21 -26.08
N SER A 5 -24.75 50.82 -26.31
CA SER A 5 -24.24 49.47 -26.45
C SER A 5 -24.60 48.60 -25.24
N ALA A 6 -24.98 47.35 -25.50
CA ALA A 6 -24.90 46.29 -24.51
C ALA A 6 -23.83 45.30 -24.99
N ASP A 7 -22.61 45.53 -24.50
CA ASP A 7 -21.51 44.58 -24.57
C ASP A 7 -21.89 43.35 -23.75
N PHE A 8 -22.12 42.22 -24.42
CA PHE A 8 -22.24 40.93 -23.74
C PHE A 8 -20.84 40.38 -23.47
N PRO A 9 -20.50 40.07 -22.21
CA PRO A 9 -19.15 39.68 -21.85
C PRO A 9 -18.77 38.33 -22.49
N SER A 10 -17.58 38.34 -23.05
CA SER A 10 -16.83 37.20 -23.57
C SER A 10 -16.53 36.15 -22.49
N SER A 11 -16.55 34.89 -22.92
CA SER A 11 -15.90 33.72 -22.30
C SER A 11 -16.29 33.39 -20.85
N PHE A 12 -17.25 32.48 -20.70
CA PHE A 12 -17.22 31.57 -19.54
C PHE A 12 -16.18 30.48 -19.82
N HIS A 13 -14.92 30.81 -19.57
CA HIS A 13 -13.88 29.81 -19.39
C HIS A 13 -14.22 29.08 -18.09
N CYS A 14 -14.86 27.91 -18.20
CA CYS A 14 -14.93 26.98 -17.09
C CYS A 14 -13.52 26.43 -16.91
N SER A 15 -12.72 27.14 -16.10
CA SER A 15 -11.55 26.54 -15.46
C SER A 15 -12.10 25.45 -14.55
N SER A 16 -12.30 24.27 -15.13
CA SER A 16 -12.62 23.05 -14.43
C SER A 16 -11.37 22.68 -13.65
N ASN A 17 -11.15 23.36 -12.53
CA ASN A 17 -10.26 22.88 -11.49
C ASN A 17 -11.02 21.73 -10.81
N SER A 18 -11.20 20.63 -11.54
CA SER A 18 -11.49 19.35 -10.93
C SER A 18 -10.20 18.98 -10.21
N ALA A 19 -10.04 19.47 -8.99
CA ALA A 19 -9.10 18.94 -8.03
C ALA A 19 -9.59 17.53 -7.61
N PHE A 20 -9.79 16.65 -8.58
CA PHE A 20 -9.38 15.28 -8.38
C PHE A 20 -7.90 15.41 -8.13
N ALA A 21 -7.50 15.37 -6.85
CA ALA A 21 -6.16 14.95 -6.52
C ALA A 21 -5.92 13.73 -7.39
N GLN A 22 -5.05 13.84 -8.40
CA GLN A 22 -4.59 12.67 -9.13
C GLN A 22 -3.88 11.84 -8.07
N VAL A 23 -4.63 10.95 -7.41
CA VAL A 23 -4.05 9.85 -6.67
C VAL A 23 -3.35 9.07 -7.75
N GLN A 24 -2.04 9.30 -7.85
CA GLN A 24 -1.23 8.56 -8.79
C GLN A 24 -1.47 7.09 -8.49
N PRO A 25 -1.80 6.27 -9.52
CA PRO A 25 -2.02 4.86 -9.29
C PRO A 25 -0.73 4.29 -8.71
N ARG A 26 -0.85 3.79 -7.49
CA ARG A 26 0.22 3.07 -6.80
C ARG A 26 0.63 1.86 -7.63
N LYS A 27 1.93 1.54 -7.62
CA LYS A 27 2.51 0.47 -8.44
C LYS A 27 1.99 -0.91 -8.02
N TYR A 28 1.72 -1.09 -6.73
CA TYR A 28 1.30 -2.35 -6.15
C TYR A 28 -0.05 -2.19 -5.44
N GLY A 29 -0.91 -3.18 -5.61
CA GLY A 29 -2.16 -3.25 -4.86
C GLY A 29 -1.93 -3.69 -3.42
N VAL A 30 -0.96 -4.59 -3.20
CA VAL A 30 -0.71 -5.20 -1.89
C VAL A 30 0.79 -5.38 -1.66
N PHE A 31 1.30 -4.95 -0.52
CA PHE A 31 2.60 -5.33 0.03
C PHE A 31 2.41 -6.50 1.00
N LEU A 32 3.08 -7.63 0.77
CA LEU A 32 3.03 -8.79 1.65
C LEU A 32 4.29 -8.84 2.51
N ASN A 33 4.11 -8.67 3.81
CA ASN A 33 5.17 -8.66 4.80
C ASN A 33 5.07 -9.90 5.69
N PHE A 34 6.06 -10.79 5.62
CA PHE A 34 5.97 -12.12 6.22
C PHE A 34 7.35 -12.72 6.50
N ARG A 35 7.37 -13.71 7.37
CA ARG A 35 8.55 -14.55 7.58
C ARG A 35 8.59 -15.67 6.54
N GLY A 36 9.59 -15.64 5.67
CA GLY A 36 9.77 -16.60 4.57
C GLY A 36 9.73 -18.06 5.01
N LYS A 37 10.53 -18.40 6.02
CA LYS A 37 10.72 -19.73 6.60
C LYS A 37 9.42 -20.32 7.14
N ASP A 38 8.51 -19.47 7.59
CA ASP A 38 7.30 -19.91 8.28
C ASP A 38 6.15 -20.13 7.30
N THR A 39 6.05 -19.31 6.24
CA THR A 39 4.78 -19.15 5.52
C THR A 39 4.88 -19.12 4.00
N ARG A 40 6.08 -19.08 3.40
CA ARG A 40 6.30 -18.91 1.95
C ARG A 40 5.63 -19.99 1.11
N GLU A 41 5.84 -21.26 1.45
CA GLU A 41 5.29 -22.40 0.69
C GLU A 41 3.82 -22.71 1.03
N GLY A 42 3.30 -22.10 2.10
CA GLY A 42 1.93 -22.29 2.56
C GLY A 42 1.03 -21.12 2.19
N PHE A 43 0.43 -20.52 3.22
CA PHE A 43 -0.57 -19.45 3.09
C PHE A 43 -0.13 -18.29 2.20
N VAL A 44 1.11 -17.82 2.32
CA VAL A 44 1.59 -16.67 1.55
C VAL A 44 1.70 -16.99 0.06
N GLY A 45 2.18 -18.18 -0.30
CA GLY A 45 2.25 -18.62 -1.69
C GLY A 45 0.86 -18.72 -2.33
N PHE A 46 -0.13 -19.23 -1.59
CA PHE A 46 -1.52 -19.26 -2.05
C PHE A 46 -2.11 -17.85 -2.21
N LEU A 47 -1.95 -17.00 -1.19
CA LEU A 47 -2.42 -15.61 -1.22
C LEU A 47 -1.82 -14.83 -2.39
N TYR A 48 -0.50 -14.92 -2.59
CA TYR A 48 0.19 -14.27 -3.71
C TYR A 48 -0.40 -14.69 -5.06
N ARG A 49 -0.60 -15.99 -5.25
CA ARG A 49 -1.15 -16.54 -6.50
C ARG A 49 -2.60 -16.08 -6.72
N ASP A 50 -3.41 -16.08 -5.68
CA ASP A 50 -4.82 -15.71 -5.79
C ASP A 50 -4.99 -14.20 -6.02
N LEU A 51 -4.17 -13.35 -5.38
CA LEU A 51 -4.12 -11.92 -5.69
C LEU A 51 -3.78 -11.67 -7.18
N ARG A 52 -2.78 -12.38 -7.72
CA ARG A 52 -2.40 -12.27 -9.13
C ARG A 52 -3.51 -12.73 -10.08
N ARG A 53 -4.26 -13.77 -9.72
CA ARG A 53 -5.41 -14.26 -10.50
C ARG A 53 -6.52 -13.21 -10.58
N GLU A 54 -6.73 -12.46 -9.50
CA GLU A 54 -7.68 -11.36 -9.43
C GLU A 54 -7.13 -10.03 -9.99
N ASN A 55 -5.99 -10.05 -10.69
CA ASN A 55 -5.31 -8.87 -11.24
C ASN A 55 -4.92 -7.81 -10.19
N ILE A 56 -4.80 -8.20 -8.92
CA ILE A 56 -4.18 -7.40 -7.88
C ILE A 56 -2.68 -7.64 -7.98
N LEU A 57 -1.87 -6.58 -7.96
CA LEU A 57 -0.41 -6.67 -8.07
C LEU A 57 0.23 -6.77 -6.68
N PRO A 58 0.54 -7.97 -6.16
CA PRO A 58 1.29 -8.12 -4.91
C PRO A 58 2.78 -7.84 -5.12
N TYR A 59 3.36 -7.06 -4.21
CA TYR A 59 4.77 -7.08 -3.89
C TYR A 59 5.01 -8.12 -2.79
N LEU A 60 5.97 -9.02 -3.00
CA LEU A 60 6.28 -10.10 -2.07
C LEU A 60 7.61 -9.81 -1.42
N ASP A 61 7.61 -9.43 -0.13
CA ASP A 61 8.86 -9.22 0.59
C ASP A 61 9.41 -10.56 1.09
N SER A 62 10.25 -11.18 0.27
CA SER A 62 10.78 -12.52 0.51
C SER A 62 12.23 -12.49 1.01
N VAL A 63 12.45 -11.70 2.06
CA VAL A 63 13.74 -11.38 2.70
C VAL A 63 14.67 -12.58 2.89
N GLU A 64 14.14 -13.78 3.14
CA GLU A 64 15.01 -14.94 3.39
C GLU A 64 15.63 -15.59 2.15
N LEU A 65 15.15 -15.29 0.94
CA LEU A 65 15.85 -15.75 -0.27
C LEU A 65 16.79 -14.72 -0.87
N GLU A 66 16.60 -13.42 -0.59
CA GLU A 66 17.46 -12.37 -1.12
C GLU A 66 18.22 -11.69 0.02
N LYS A 67 19.36 -12.29 0.40
CA LYS A 67 20.45 -11.53 1.02
C LYS A 67 20.81 -10.37 0.07
N GLY A 68 20.21 -9.19 0.25
CA GLY A 68 20.59 -7.98 -0.49
C GLY A 68 19.48 -7.08 -1.04
N ALA A 69 18.21 -7.21 -0.65
CA ALA A 69 17.25 -6.15 -0.93
C ALA A 69 17.66 -4.89 -0.15
N ASP A 70 17.97 -3.80 -0.86
CA ASP A 70 18.29 -2.52 -0.24
C ASP A 70 17.02 -1.98 0.45
N ILE A 71 17.19 -1.45 1.67
CA ILE A 71 16.07 -0.97 2.48
C ILE A 71 15.31 0.15 1.75
N SER A 72 16.01 0.93 0.92
CA SER A 72 15.42 1.94 0.04
C SER A 72 14.36 1.35 -0.89
N THR A 73 14.60 0.16 -1.45
CA THR A 73 13.69 -0.50 -2.39
C THR A 73 12.43 -1.00 -1.69
N ILE A 74 12.57 -1.42 -0.43
CA ILE A 74 11.46 -1.86 0.41
C ILE A 74 10.57 -0.67 0.79
N VAL A 75 11.19 0.42 1.24
CA VAL A 75 10.48 1.68 1.57
C VAL A 75 9.67 2.15 0.36
N ASP A 76 10.30 2.21 -0.82
CA ASP A 76 9.63 2.60 -2.07
C ASP A 76 8.45 1.67 -2.38
N ALA A 77 8.64 0.36 -2.24
CA ALA A 77 7.58 -0.61 -2.47
C ALA A 77 6.40 -0.47 -1.49
N ILE A 78 6.66 -0.14 -0.23
CA ILE A 78 5.63 0.13 0.79
C ILE A 78 4.86 1.40 0.44
N GLN A 79 5.55 2.48 0.09
CA GLN A 79 4.94 3.76 -0.29
C GLN A 79 4.09 3.64 -1.56
N ASP A 80 4.55 2.82 -2.51
CA ASP A 80 3.87 2.49 -3.76
C ASP A 80 2.83 1.37 -3.62
N SER A 81 2.42 0.99 -2.40
CA SER A 81 1.41 -0.04 -2.16
C SER A 81 0.09 0.51 -1.60
N ASN A 82 -1.07 0.06 -2.11
CA ASN A 82 -2.37 0.48 -1.55
C ASN A 82 -2.61 -0.08 -0.14
N ILE A 83 -2.30 -1.36 0.05
CA ILE A 83 -2.50 -2.11 1.28
C ILE A 83 -1.18 -2.78 1.66
N ALA A 84 -0.84 -2.81 2.95
CA ALA A 84 0.18 -3.71 3.50
C ALA A 84 -0.51 -4.80 4.33
N VAL A 85 -0.19 -6.06 4.05
CA VAL A 85 -0.63 -7.21 4.82
C VAL A 85 0.55 -7.75 5.63
N VAL A 86 0.49 -7.59 6.94
CA VAL A 86 1.49 -8.10 7.89
C VAL A 86 1.05 -9.47 8.38
N ILE A 87 1.87 -10.48 8.15
CA ILE A 87 1.56 -11.89 8.39
C ILE A 87 2.42 -12.38 9.55
N PHE A 88 1.91 -12.20 10.77
CA PHE A 88 2.58 -12.68 11.97
C PHE A 88 2.59 -14.20 11.99
N SER A 89 3.78 -14.72 12.24
CA SER A 89 4.06 -16.15 12.37
C SER A 89 4.97 -16.39 13.56
N LYS A 90 5.14 -17.66 13.93
CA LYS A 90 5.80 -18.03 15.18
C LYS A 90 7.20 -17.41 15.28
N GLU A 91 7.96 -17.38 14.19
CA GLU A 91 9.32 -16.87 14.13
C GLU A 91 9.39 -15.50 13.44
N TYR A 92 8.26 -14.79 13.31
CA TYR A 92 8.24 -13.45 12.74
C TYR A 92 9.09 -12.48 13.58
N ALA A 93 8.81 -12.43 14.89
CA ALA A 93 9.49 -11.52 15.81
C ALA A 93 10.95 -11.92 16.11
N SER A 94 11.41 -13.08 15.63
CA SER A 94 12.81 -13.48 15.73
C SER A 94 13.67 -12.87 14.61
N SER A 95 13.06 -12.22 13.63
CA SER A 95 13.72 -11.59 12.48
C SER A 95 13.75 -10.09 12.66
N SER A 96 14.93 -9.51 12.96
CA SER A 96 15.07 -8.04 13.06
C SER A 96 14.60 -7.35 11.78
N PHE A 97 14.89 -7.94 10.61
CA PHE A 97 14.47 -7.39 9.33
C PHE A 97 12.95 -7.31 9.19
N CYS A 98 12.21 -8.34 9.66
CA CYS A 98 10.74 -8.30 9.65
C CYS A 98 10.19 -7.23 10.61
N LEU A 99 10.92 -6.89 11.67
CA LEU A 99 10.56 -5.83 12.60
C LEU A 99 10.88 -4.45 12.01
N ASP A 100 12.02 -4.30 11.34
CA ASP A 100 12.42 -3.06 10.67
C ASP A 100 11.42 -2.70 9.56
N GLU A 101 11.00 -3.67 8.75
CA GLU A 101 9.93 -3.50 7.76
C GLU A 101 8.60 -3.10 8.40
N LEU A 102 8.26 -3.71 9.54
CA LEU A 102 7.02 -3.39 10.25
C LEU A 102 7.01 -1.93 10.75
N VAL A 103 8.17 -1.44 11.22
CA VAL A 103 8.32 -0.03 11.60
C VAL A 103 8.07 0.85 10.37
N GLU A 104 8.71 0.56 9.25
CA GLU A 104 8.55 1.33 8.01
C GLU A 104 7.10 1.34 7.51
N ILE A 105 6.41 0.19 7.54
CA ILE A 105 4.97 0.09 7.20
C ILE A 105 4.15 1.03 8.09
N MET A 106 4.43 1.07 9.40
CA MET A 106 3.68 1.87 10.36
C MET A 106 4.00 3.37 10.26
N GLU A 107 5.20 3.73 9.82
CA GLU A 107 5.57 5.11 9.47
C GLU A 107 4.88 5.54 8.17
N CYS A 108 5.00 4.75 7.11
CA CYS A 108 4.34 4.99 5.82
C CYS A 108 2.81 5.08 5.96
N ARG A 109 2.18 4.29 6.85
CA ARG A 109 0.75 4.37 7.16
C ARG A 109 0.32 5.77 7.61
N GLN A 110 1.14 6.45 8.38
CA GLN A 110 0.81 7.77 8.94
C GLN A 110 0.85 8.85 7.86
N THR A 111 1.72 8.71 6.86
CA THR A 111 2.02 9.76 5.87
C THR A 111 1.36 9.54 4.51
N THR A 112 1.10 8.29 4.11
CA THR A 112 0.67 7.96 2.74
C THR A 112 -0.79 7.53 2.62
N GLY A 113 -1.48 7.20 3.72
CA GLY A 113 -2.82 6.58 3.65
C GLY A 113 -2.81 5.11 3.22
N LEU A 114 -1.64 4.46 3.29
CA LEU A 114 -1.51 3.00 3.26
C LEU A 114 -2.45 2.35 4.28
N GLN A 115 -3.25 1.39 3.84
CA GLN A 115 -4.08 0.57 4.73
C GLN A 115 -3.25 -0.61 5.25
N VAL A 116 -3.40 -0.95 6.52
CA VAL A 116 -2.65 -2.06 7.14
C VAL A 116 -3.60 -3.13 7.66
N CYS A 117 -3.45 -4.34 7.16
CA CYS A 117 -4.17 -5.53 7.57
C CYS A 117 -3.21 -6.48 8.29
N ILE A 118 -3.58 -6.95 9.48
CA ILE A 118 -2.79 -7.94 10.22
C ILE A 118 -3.47 -9.30 10.11
N TYR A 119 -2.68 -10.31 9.75
CA TYR A 119 -3.06 -11.72 9.82
C TYR A 119 -2.13 -12.46 10.77
N HIS A 120 -2.69 -13.33 11.61
CA HIS A 120 -1.92 -14.20 12.46
C HIS A 120 -1.98 -15.63 11.93
N SER A 121 -0.86 -16.19 11.48
CA SER A 121 -0.83 -17.54 10.88
C SER A 121 -1.23 -18.65 11.84
N ASN A 122 -1.18 -18.41 13.16
CA ASN A 122 -1.65 -19.36 14.18
C ASN A 122 -3.06 -19.03 14.72
N ASP A 123 -3.72 -17.97 14.26
CA ASP A 123 -5.09 -17.61 14.64
C ASP A 123 -5.79 -16.90 13.46
N LEU A 124 -6.84 -17.50 12.90
CA LEU A 124 -7.57 -17.04 11.70
C LEU A 124 -8.27 -15.67 11.85
N ARG A 125 -7.95 -14.87 12.86
CA ARG A 125 -8.47 -13.51 13.04
C ARG A 125 -7.63 -12.51 12.27
N LEU A 126 -8.21 -12.01 11.17
CA LEU A 126 -7.77 -10.78 10.54
C LEU A 126 -8.06 -9.60 11.48
N MET A 127 -7.02 -8.90 11.92
CA MET A 127 -7.16 -7.67 12.69
C MET A 127 -6.95 -6.48 11.76
N TYR A 128 -7.97 -5.63 11.64
CA TYR A 128 -7.88 -4.38 10.91
C TYR A 128 -7.54 -3.25 11.90
N ILE A 129 -6.42 -2.55 11.68
CA ILE A 129 -6.08 -1.42 12.54
C ILE A 129 -6.81 -0.18 12.01
N HIS A 130 -7.79 0.30 12.75
CA HIS A 130 -8.43 1.59 12.47
C HIS A 130 -7.41 2.72 12.64
N LYS A 131 -7.48 3.72 11.76
CA LYS A 131 -6.71 4.96 11.93
C LYS A 131 -7.37 5.72 13.08
N SER A 132 -6.67 5.92 14.20
CA SER A 132 -7.16 6.83 15.23
C SER A 132 -7.16 8.27 14.66
N PRO A 133 -8.21 9.06 14.93
CA PRO A 133 -8.35 10.42 14.42
C PRO A 133 -7.26 11.37 14.92
#